data_AF-A0A7Y5XSJ5-F1
#
_entry.id   AF-A0A7Y5XSJ5-F1
#
_cell.length_a   1.000
_cell.length_b   1.000
_cell.length_c   1.000
_cell.angle_alpha   90.00
_cell.angle_beta   90.00
_cell.angle_gamma   90.00
#
_symmetry.space_group_name_H-M   'P 1'
#
loop_
_entity.id
_entity.type
_entity.pdbx_description
1 polymer ?
#
loop_
_entity_poly.entity_id
_entity_poly.type
_entity_poly.pdbx_seq_one_letter_code
_entity_poly.pdbx_strand_id
1 'polypeptide(L)'
;MDQLPTIHRPINGRLQVWMPWKEGGNIDILRDILGTRVKTAWFRSDPKNHHWALSRHHLRPIVTGVASRFPLTQITLDFRRQQTCGKNCHRAKNDDCTCSCFGARHGGGTFWHQLPIRELRTFPTDDGTIRRIYLARNFSQK
;
A
#
# COMPACT_ATOMS: atom_id res chain seq x y z
N MET A 1 -17.32 5.62 -13.72
CA MET A 1 -17.08 5.48 -12.27
C MET A 1 -15.59 5.63 -12.06
N ASP A 2 -15.15 6.72 -11.43
CA ASP A 2 -13.73 6.93 -11.16
C ASP A 2 -13.26 5.88 -10.15
N GLN A 3 -12.39 4.99 -10.61
CA GLN A 3 -11.79 3.97 -9.76
C GLN A 3 -10.89 4.64 -8.73
N LEU A 4 -11.14 4.37 -7.44
CA LEU A 4 -10.30 4.89 -6.37
C LEU A 4 -8.85 4.41 -6.54
N PRO A 5 -7.85 5.29 -6.37
CA PRO A 5 -6.47 4.86 -6.25
C PRO A 5 -6.36 3.77 -5.19
N THR A 6 -5.76 2.65 -5.56
CA THR A 6 -5.63 1.48 -4.71
C THR A 6 -4.17 1.10 -4.62
N ILE A 7 -3.69 0.93 -3.40
CA ILE A 7 -2.34 0.42 -3.11
C ILE A 7 -2.51 -0.91 -2.42
N HIS A 8 -1.98 -1.97 -3.01
CA HIS A 8 -1.99 -3.30 -2.44
C HIS A 8 -0.57 -3.76 -2.11
N ARG A 9 -0.39 -4.18 -0.87
CA ARG A 9 0.82 -4.82 -0.36
C ARG A 9 0.52 -6.31 -0.13
N PRO A 10 0.79 -7.18 -1.11
CA PRO A 10 0.59 -8.62 -0.98
C PRO A 10 1.60 -9.23 -0.01
N ILE A 11 1.47 -10.51 0.36
CA ILE A 11 2.49 -11.19 1.19
C ILE A 11 3.84 -11.24 0.49
N ASN A 12 3.87 -11.67 -0.77
CA ASN A 12 5.06 -11.83 -1.58
C ASN A 12 5.00 -10.90 -2.80
N GLY A 13 6.17 -10.52 -3.31
CA GLY A 13 6.26 -9.70 -4.52
C GLY A 13 6.19 -8.20 -4.27
N ARG A 14 5.99 -7.45 -5.36
CA ARG A 14 6.01 -5.99 -5.42
C ARG A 14 4.70 -5.38 -4.91
N LEU A 15 4.76 -4.12 -4.50
CA LEU A 15 3.56 -3.33 -4.26
C LEU A 15 2.82 -3.16 -5.58
N GLN A 16 1.50 -3.24 -5.55
CA GLN A 16 0.64 -3.06 -6.71
C GLN A 16 -0.13 -1.76 -6.53
N VAL A 17 -0.04 -0.86 -7.51
CA VAL A 17 -0.65 0.47 -7.43
C VAL A 17 -1.52 0.70 -8.66
N TRP A 18 -2.82 0.77 -8.43
CA TRP A 18 -3.81 1.21 -9.40
C TRP A 18 -4.12 2.67 -9.13
N MET A 19 -4.16 3.48 -10.19
CA MET A 19 -4.56 4.87 -10.10
C MET A 19 -5.52 5.16 -11.24
N PRO A 20 -6.56 5.99 -11.01
CA PRO A 20 -7.41 6.47 -12.07
C PRO A 20 -6.55 7.19 -13.10
N TRP A 21 -6.91 7.11 -14.38
CA TRP A 21 -6.20 7.85 -15.40
C TRP A 21 -6.34 9.35 -15.13
N LYS A 22 -5.24 10.09 -15.25
CA LYS A 22 -5.20 11.54 -15.16
C LYS A 22 -4.44 12.09 -16.36
N GLU A 23 -4.85 13.24 -16.85
CA GLU A 23 -4.13 13.97 -17.89
C GLU A 23 -2.68 14.25 -17.44
N GLY A 24 -1.71 14.06 -18.35
CA GLY A 24 -0.27 14.04 -18.03
C GLY A 24 0.27 12.66 -17.59
N GLY A 25 -0.61 11.73 -17.20
CA GLY A 25 -0.26 10.35 -16.90
C GLY A 25 0.19 10.10 -15.45
N ASN A 26 -0.11 8.89 -14.97
CA ASN A 26 0.12 8.52 -13.57
C ASN A 26 1.60 8.28 -13.22
N ILE A 27 2.47 8.12 -14.22
CA ILE A 27 3.90 7.90 -13.99
C ILE A 27 4.58 9.14 -13.41
N ASP A 28 4.13 10.34 -13.77
CA ASP A 28 4.74 11.56 -13.27
C ASP A 28 4.39 11.81 -11.80
N ILE A 29 3.17 11.44 -11.39
CA ILE A 29 2.80 11.38 -9.97
C ILE A 29 3.73 10.43 -9.20
N LEU A 30 4.03 9.25 -9.76
CA LEU A 30 4.93 8.30 -9.11
C LEU A 30 6.36 8.83 -9.03
N ARG A 31 6.85 9.49 -10.07
CA ARG A 31 8.19 10.10 -10.09
C ARG A 31 8.31 11.25 -9.12
N ASP A 32 7.26 12.05 -8.97
CA ASP A 32 7.19 13.14 -7.99
C ASP A 32 7.21 12.59 -6.55
N ILE A 33 6.50 11.48 -6.30
CA ILE A 33 6.51 10.81 -4.99
C ILE A 33 7.83 10.11 -4.68
N LEU A 34 8.38 9.36 -5.64
CA LEU A 34 9.45 8.39 -5.40
C LEU A 34 10.83 8.87 -5.87
N GLY A 35 10.86 9.92 -6.69
CA GLY A 35 12.04 10.36 -7.44
C GLY A 35 12.13 9.73 -8.82
N THR A 36 12.79 10.44 -9.74
CA THR A 36 12.87 10.10 -11.17
C THR A 36 13.71 8.84 -11.48
N ARG A 37 14.57 8.41 -10.56
CA ARG A 37 15.45 7.24 -10.72
C ARG A 37 14.84 5.93 -10.23
N VAL A 38 13.63 5.94 -9.68
CA VAL A 38 13.00 4.73 -9.16
C VAL A 38 12.54 3.82 -10.29
N LYS A 39 12.99 2.57 -10.25
CA LYS A 39 12.56 1.53 -11.20
C LYS A 39 11.10 1.17 -10.93
N THR A 40 10.20 1.73 -11.74
CA THR A 40 8.79 1.34 -11.79
C THR A 40 8.57 0.35 -12.93
N ALA A 41 7.82 -0.72 -12.69
CA ALA A 41 7.38 -1.63 -13.76
C ALA A 41 5.88 -1.46 -13.97
N TRP A 42 5.45 -1.29 -15.21
CA TRP A 42 4.02 -1.31 -15.54
C TRP A 42 3.63 -2.73 -15.94
N PHE A 43 2.77 -3.37 -15.16
CA PHE A 43 2.29 -4.72 -15.47
C PHE A 43 1.03 -4.63 -16.32
N ARG A 44 1.17 -5.06 -17.59
CA ARG A 44 0.07 -5.23 -18.54
C ARG A 44 -0.25 -6.72 -18.71
N SER A 45 -0.89 -7.33 -17.72
CA SER A 45 -1.34 -8.73 -17.85
C SER A 45 -2.80 -8.85 -18.30
N ASP A 46 -3.65 -7.86 -18.02
CA ASP A 46 -5.07 -7.81 -18.40
C ASP A 46 -5.54 -6.34 -18.39
N PRO A 47 -6.27 -5.85 -19.42
CA PRO A 47 -6.83 -4.49 -19.49
C PRO A 47 -7.53 -4.02 -18.22
N LYS A 48 -8.14 -4.94 -17.46
CA LYS A 48 -8.86 -4.65 -16.21
C LYS A 48 -7.97 -4.61 -14.96
N ASN A 49 -6.74 -5.10 -15.05
CA ASN A 49 -5.83 -5.31 -13.91
C ASN A 49 -4.45 -4.67 -14.10
N HIS A 50 -4.34 -3.67 -14.97
CA HIS A 50 -3.11 -2.92 -15.15
C HIS A 50 -2.72 -2.15 -13.88
N HIS A 51 -1.48 -2.35 -13.42
CA HIS A 51 -0.98 -1.69 -12.22
C HIS A 51 0.51 -1.38 -12.33
N TRP A 52 0.92 -0.38 -11.56
CA TRP A 52 2.32 -0.13 -11.30
C TRP A 52 2.82 -1.09 -10.23
N ALA A 53 3.93 -1.74 -10.50
CA ALA A 53 4.63 -2.58 -9.56
C ALA A 53 5.87 -1.88 -9.02
N LEU A 54 5.93 -1.72 -7.70
CA LEU A 54 6.98 -0.97 -7.01
C LEU A 54 7.69 -1.84 -5.96
N SER A 55 8.92 -1.49 -5.61
CA SER A 55 9.61 -2.11 -4.46
C SER A 55 8.84 -1.88 -3.16
N ARG A 56 8.84 -2.87 -2.27
CA ARG A 56 8.16 -2.81 -0.96
C ARG A 56 8.73 -1.73 -0.03
N HIS A 57 10.00 -1.36 -0.22
CA HIS A 57 10.60 -0.24 0.51
C HIS A 57 9.91 1.10 0.26
N HIS A 58 9.15 1.22 -0.82
CA HIS A 58 8.38 2.42 -1.14
C HIS A 58 7.00 2.44 -0.49
N LEU A 59 6.64 1.50 0.39
CA LEU A 59 5.30 1.41 0.97
C LEU A 59 4.87 2.71 1.66
N ARG A 60 5.70 3.26 2.54
CA ARG A 60 5.41 4.54 3.20
C ARG A 60 5.30 5.72 2.23
N PRO A 61 6.32 6.02 1.40
CA PRO A 61 6.22 7.16 0.50
C PRO A 61 5.09 7.03 -0.51
N ILE A 62 4.78 5.83 -1.02
CA ILE A 62 3.67 5.68 -1.96
C ILE A 62 2.30 5.86 -1.30
N VAL A 63 2.09 5.28 -0.11
CA VAL A 63 0.82 5.42 0.61
C VAL A 63 0.59 6.87 1.00
N THR A 64 1.58 7.52 1.59
CA THR A 64 1.49 8.94 2.00
C THR A 64 1.33 9.86 0.78
N GLY A 65 2.15 9.65 -0.25
CA GLY A 65 2.15 10.46 -1.46
C GLY A 65 0.85 10.37 -2.25
N VAL A 66 0.30 9.17 -2.45
CA VAL A 66 -0.98 9.00 -3.14
C VAL A 66 -2.13 9.55 -2.27
N ALA A 67 -2.16 9.22 -0.97
CA ALA A 67 -3.20 9.73 -0.08
C ALA A 67 -3.21 11.27 0.02
N SER A 68 -2.08 11.94 -0.17
CA SER A 68 -2.01 13.41 -0.20
C SER A 68 -2.51 14.06 -1.50
N ARG A 69 -2.64 13.29 -2.59
CA ARG A 69 -2.99 13.79 -3.93
C ARG A 69 -4.43 13.48 -4.35
N PHE A 70 -5.04 12.48 -3.72
CA PHE A 70 -6.40 12.04 -4.04
C PHE A 70 -7.31 12.20 -2.82
N PRO A 71 -8.59 12.60 -3.00
CA PRO A 71 -9.53 12.78 -1.88
C PRO A 71 -9.69 11.53 -1.02
N LEU A 72 -9.65 10.36 -1.68
CA LEU A 72 -9.80 9.06 -1.05
C LEU A 72 -8.86 8.06 -1.72
N THR A 73 -8.17 7.26 -0.92
CA THR A 73 -7.26 6.20 -1.39
C THR A 73 -7.53 4.91 -0.63
N GLN A 74 -7.65 3.79 -1.33
CA GLN A 74 -7.76 2.47 -0.71
C GLN A 74 -6.37 1.88 -0.47
N ILE A 75 -6.13 1.38 0.73
CA ILE A 75 -4.90 0.69 1.11
C ILE A 75 -5.27 -0.74 1.51
N THR A 76 -4.76 -1.72 0.77
CA THR A 76 -4.95 -3.14 1.03
C THR A 76 -3.63 -3.73 1.51
N LEU A 77 -3.62 -4.34 2.69
CA LEU A 77 -2.46 -5.00 3.27
C LEU A 77 -2.80 -6.46 3.56
N ASP A 78 -2.01 -7.38 3.00
CA ASP A 78 -2.12 -8.80 3.33
C ASP A 78 -1.16 -9.17 4.46
N PHE A 79 -1.60 -10.05 5.34
CA PHE A 79 -0.84 -10.59 6.47
C PHE A 79 -0.94 -12.11 6.52
N ARG A 80 0.14 -12.80 6.90
CA ARG A 80 0.12 -14.25 7.06
C ARG A 80 -0.69 -14.60 8.30
N ARG A 81 -1.62 -15.54 8.18
CA ARG A 81 -2.49 -15.97 9.28
C ARG A 81 -1.72 -16.62 10.44
N GLN A 82 -0.64 -17.35 10.14
CA GLN A 82 0.09 -18.15 11.13
C GLN A 82 1.48 -17.60 11.49
N GLN A 83 1.97 -16.54 10.82
CA GLN A 83 3.33 -16.04 11.06
C GLN A 83 3.40 -15.24 12.36
N THR A 84 4.15 -15.75 13.32
CA THR A 84 4.41 -15.07 14.59
C THR A 84 5.55 -14.05 14.49
N CYS A 85 5.48 -13.03 15.33
CA CYS A 85 6.44 -11.92 15.34
C CYS A 85 7.72 -12.37 16.08
N GLY A 86 8.88 -12.35 15.40
CA GLY A 86 10.19 -12.69 15.97
C GLY A 86 11.05 -11.46 16.31
N LYS A 87 12.23 -11.66 16.92
CA LYS A 87 13.13 -10.56 17.36
C LYS A 87 13.43 -9.53 16.27
N ASN A 88 13.62 -9.97 15.02
CA ASN A 88 13.89 -9.09 13.88
C ASN A 88 12.69 -8.19 13.55
N CYS A 89 11.46 -8.69 13.69
CA CYS A 89 10.24 -7.90 13.49
C CYS A 89 10.15 -6.80 14.56
N HIS A 90 10.39 -7.15 15.82
CA HIS A 90 10.38 -6.19 16.93
C HIS A 90 11.42 -5.08 16.82
N ARG A 91 12.54 -5.33 16.13
CA ARG A 91 13.64 -4.37 15.97
C ARG A 91 13.74 -3.77 14.56
N ALA A 92 12.79 -4.11 13.68
CA ALA A 92 12.79 -3.63 12.31
C ALA A 92 12.72 -2.10 12.29
N LYS A 93 13.37 -1.48 11.30
CA LYS A 93 13.27 -0.02 11.05
C LYS A 93 12.46 0.30 9.80
N ASN A 94 12.09 -0.72 9.02
CA ASN A 94 11.31 -0.59 7.80
C ASN A 94 9.81 -0.61 8.11
N ASP A 95 9.00 -0.37 7.08
CA ASP A 95 7.54 -0.28 7.18
C ASP A 95 6.79 -1.56 6.80
N ASP A 96 7.52 -2.61 6.43
CA ASP A 96 6.95 -3.80 5.82
C ASP A 96 6.81 -4.94 6.84
N CYS A 97 5.59 -5.14 7.34
CA CYS A 97 5.27 -6.23 8.27
C CYS A 97 4.18 -7.14 7.70
N THR A 98 4.45 -8.43 7.50
CA THR A 98 3.46 -9.43 7.03
C THR A 98 2.98 -10.37 8.12
N CYS A 99 3.32 -10.13 9.38
CA CYS A 99 3.01 -11.06 10.47
C CYS A 99 1.54 -10.97 10.90
N SER A 100 1.04 -12.01 11.57
CA SER A 100 -0.33 -12.06 12.10
C SER A 100 -0.62 -11.01 13.19
N CYS A 101 0.43 -10.40 13.77
CA CYS A 101 0.27 -9.28 14.69
C CYS A 101 -0.14 -7.96 14.00
N PHE A 102 -0.34 -7.95 12.67
CA PHE A 102 -0.78 -6.78 11.89
C PHE A 102 0.11 -5.54 12.06
N GLY A 103 1.40 -5.74 12.34
CA GLY A 103 2.36 -4.68 12.62
C GLY A 103 2.31 -4.12 14.05
N ALA A 104 1.39 -4.58 14.92
CA ALA A 104 1.26 -4.08 16.30
C ALA A 104 2.52 -4.24 17.16
N ARG A 105 3.41 -5.16 16.78
CA ARG A 105 4.67 -5.43 17.47
C ARG A 105 5.91 -5.15 16.62
N HIS A 106 5.74 -4.52 15.46
CA HIS A 106 6.83 -4.23 14.52
C HIS A 106 7.62 -3.00 14.97
N GLY A 107 8.95 -3.09 14.97
CA GLY A 107 9.83 -2.04 15.50
C GLY A 107 9.73 -0.72 14.73
N GLY A 108 9.44 -0.77 13.43
CA GLY A 108 9.23 0.41 12.59
C GLY A 108 7.84 1.01 12.74
N GLY A 109 7.02 0.38 13.60
CA GLY A 109 5.62 0.72 13.79
C GLY A 109 4.77 0.43 12.56
N THR A 110 3.55 0.94 12.62
CA THR A 110 2.55 0.91 11.55
C THR A 110 2.38 2.35 11.07
N PHE A 111 3.24 2.80 10.14
CA PHE A 111 3.27 4.21 9.71
C PHE A 111 1.90 4.73 9.24
N TRP A 112 1.05 3.84 8.71
CA TRP A 112 -0.29 4.19 8.23
C TRP A 112 -1.24 4.59 9.36
N HIS A 113 -1.00 4.21 10.63
CA HIS A 113 -1.80 4.70 11.76
C HIS A 113 -1.61 6.21 11.99
N GLN A 114 -0.56 6.82 11.44
CA GLN A 114 -0.34 8.26 11.49
C GLN A 114 -1.11 9.00 10.39
N LEU A 115 -1.73 8.27 9.46
CA LEU A 115 -2.56 8.84 8.41
C LEU A 115 -4.02 8.90 8.88
N PRO A 116 -4.81 9.82 8.32
CA PRO A 116 -6.27 9.84 8.48
C PRO A 116 -6.93 8.65 7.77
N ILE A 117 -6.78 7.46 8.34
CA ILE A 117 -7.29 6.20 7.81
C ILE A 117 -8.48 5.68 8.62
N ARG A 118 -9.40 5.03 7.92
CA ARG A 118 -10.46 4.22 8.53
C ARG A 118 -10.30 2.77 8.06
N GLU A 119 -10.28 1.82 8.98
CA GLU A 119 -10.41 0.41 8.62
C GLU A 119 -11.79 0.18 8.00
N LEU A 120 -11.82 -0.38 6.80
CA LEU A 120 -13.05 -0.71 6.08
C LEU A 120 -13.43 -2.17 6.29
N ARG A 121 -12.46 -3.08 6.18
CA ARG A 121 -12.71 -4.52 6.31
C ARG A 121 -11.44 -5.28 6.67
N THR A 122 -11.60 -6.31 7.50
CA THR A 122 -10.59 -7.34 7.76
C THR A 122 -11.23 -8.70 7.52
N PHE A 123 -10.60 -9.58 6.73
CA PHE A 123 -11.14 -10.91 6.45
C PHE A 123 -10.04 -11.90 6.07
N PRO A 124 -10.21 -13.20 6.39
CA PRO A 124 -9.34 -14.25 5.86
C PRO A 124 -9.57 -14.42 4.36
N THR A 125 -8.53 -14.80 3.64
CA THR A 125 -8.56 -15.17 2.22
C THR A 125 -8.23 -16.65 2.04
N ASP A 126 -8.60 -17.20 0.89
CA ASP A 126 -8.45 -18.64 0.60
C ASP A 126 -6.98 -19.09 0.52
N ASP A 127 -6.05 -18.16 0.25
CA ASP A 127 -4.61 -18.40 0.20
C ASP A 127 -3.93 -18.44 1.59
N GLY A 128 -4.73 -18.50 2.67
CA GLY A 128 -4.22 -18.59 4.03
C GLY A 128 -3.67 -17.28 4.58
N THR A 129 -4.03 -16.15 3.97
CA THR A 129 -3.68 -14.81 4.42
C THR A 129 -4.89 -14.13 5.07
N ILE A 130 -4.64 -12.99 5.71
CA ILE A 130 -5.66 -12.08 6.23
C ILE A 130 -5.48 -10.78 5.50
N ARG A 131 -6.53 -10.34 4.81
CA ARG A 131 -6.57 -9.08 4.08
C ARG A 131 -7.19 -8.00 4.93
N ARG A 132 -6.50 -6.87 5.01
CA ARG A 132 -6.94 -5.65 5.71
C ARG A 132 -7.05 -4.51 4.72
N ILE A 133 -8.23 -3.89 4.67
CA ILE A 133 -8.55 -2.77 3.78
C ILE A 133 -8.77 -1.53 4.63
N TYR A 134 -8.04 -0.47 4.31
CA TYR A 134 -8.19 0.86 4.86
C TYR A 134 -8.60 1.85 3.78
N LEU A 135 -9.29 2.90 4.19
CA LEU A 135 -9.52 4.10 3.38
C LEU A 135 -8.77 5.26 4.00
N ALA A 136 -7.81 5.84 3.28
CA ALA A 136 -7.14 7.07 3.63
C ALA A 136 -7.87 8.26 3.00
N ARG A 137 -8.16 9.29 3.80
CA ARG A 137 -8.79 10.53 3.33
C ARG A 137 -7.77 11.66 3.26
N ASN A 138 -7.82 12.48 2.23
CA ASN A 138 -7.11 13.75 2.23
C ASN A 138 -7.99 14.84 2.84
N PHE A 139 -7.65 15.34 4.03
CA PHE A 139 -8.38 16.45 4.64
C PHE A 139 -7.92 17.84 4.16
N SER A 140 -6.92 17.90 3.28
CA SER A 140 -6.38 19.16 2.75
C SER A 140 -7.21 19.77 1.62
N GLN A 141 -8.25 19.07 1.16
CA GLN A 141 -9.23 19.60 0.21
C GLN A 141 -10.53 19.83 0.98
N LYS A 142 -10.70 21.06 1.49
CA LYS A 142 -11.98 21.60 1.93
C LYS A 142 -12.66 22.30 0.76
#